data_AF-A0A453R2U9-F1
#
_entry.id   AF-A0A453R2U9-F1
#
_cell.length_a   1.000
_cell.length_b   1.000
_cell.length_c   1.000
_cell.angle_alpha   90.00
_cell.angle_beta   90.00
_cell.angle_gamma   90.00
#
_symmetry.space_group_name_H-M   'P 1'
#
loop_
_entity.id
_entity.type
_entity.pdbx_description
1 polymer ?
#
loop_
_entity_poly.entity_id
_entity_poly.type
_entity_poly.pdbx_seq_one_letter_code
_entity_poly.pdbx_strand_id
1 'polypeptide(L)'
;MDIGDHQQGGSDSQQQLQESRKRQRRHTPEQIQKLEESYKKSDHPNEIQCAQLGRELGLETKQVRSWFQNHRTQIRIEHERLENRFLRWENMSLRAEIMAVREALKNSATCPNCLGVAKDCIDQQELNRENARLKAGLLHCTTSIQDEP
;
A
#
# COMPACT_ATOMS: atom_id res chain seq x y z
N MET A 1 -9.47 43.81 54.60
CA MET A 1 -8.53 43.06 55.46
C MET A 1 -8.42 41.69 54.81
N ASP A 2 -7.28 41.16 54.41
CA ASP A 2 -5.88 41.57 54.53
C ASP A 2 -5.05 40.64 53.62
N ILE A 3 -3.97 41.19 53.08
CA ILE A 3 -2.66 40.60 52.69
C ILE A 3 -2.59 39.20 52.05
N GLY A 4 -1.85 39.12 50.93
CA GLY A 4 -1.28 37.84 50.49
C GLY A 4 -0.48 37.85 49.20
N ASP A 5 0.46 38.78 49.04
CA ASP A 5 1.56 38.70 48.06
C ASP A 5 2.28 37.34 48.20
N HIS A 6 2.37 36.55 47.13
CA HIS A 6 3.30 35.43 47.07
C HIS A 6 3.98 35.37 45.71
N GLN A 7 5.20 35.89 45.72
CA GLN A 7 6.23 35.71 44.71
C GLN A 7 6.28 34.25 44.23
N GLN A 8 6.24 34.06 42.92
CA GLN A 8 6.62 32.79 42.30
C GLN A 8 7.78 33.01 41.34
N GLY A 9 8.88 33.53 41.89
CA GLY A 9 10.20 33.51 41.26
C GLY A 9 10.92 32.20 41.59
N GLY A 10 10.71 31.15 40.80
CA GLY A 10 11.38 29.86 41.03
C GLY A 10 11.23 28.78 39.95
N SER A 11 10.57 29.06 38.81
CA SER A 11 10.26 28.03 37.81
C SER A 11 11.37 27.81 36.77
N ASP A 12 12.13 28.85 36.44
CA ASP A 12 13.02 28.85 35.26
C ASP A 12 14.24 27.92 35.43
N SER A 13 14.85 27.91 36.63
CA SER A 13 16.01 27.05 36.92
C SER A 13 15.68 25.56 36.97
N GLN A 14 14.46 25.20 37.43
CA GLN A 14 14.03 23.80 37.44
C GLN A 14 13.71 23.30 36.02
N GLN A 15 13.15 24.15 35.16
CA GLN A 15 12.90 23.84 33.75
C GLN A 15 14.22 23.66 32.97
N GLN A 16 15.19 24.56 33.13
CA GLN A 16 16.52 24.43 32.51
C GLN A 16 17.27 23.15 32.93
N LEU A 17 17.18 22.75 34.21
CA LEU A 17 17.79 21.51 34.69
C LEU A 17 17.11 20.27 34.10
N GLN A 18 15.78 20.30 33.90
CA GLN A 18 15.08 19.19 33.25
C GLN A 18 15.41 19.10 31.75
N GLU A 19 15.51 20.21 31.05
CA GLU A 19 15.89 20.24 29.63
C GLU A 19 17.32 19.80 29.38
N SER A 20 18.27 20.22 30.22
CA SER A 20 19.67 19.79 30.13
C SER A 20 19.82 18.28 30.39
N ARG A 21 19.10 17.73 31.38
CA ARG A 21 19.03 16.27 31.62
C ARG A 21 18.41 15.52 30.44
N LYS A 22 17.39 16.09 29.77
CA LYS A 22 16.80 15.50 28.55
C LYS A 22 17.78 15.54 27.38
N ARG A 23 18.54 16.63 27.20
CA ARG A 23 19.59 16.73 26.17
C ARG A 23 20.71 15.73 26.42
N GLN A 24 21.15 15.54 27.66
CA GLN A 24 22.15 14.51 28.02
C GLN A 24 21.70 13.07 27.72
N ARG A 25 20.38 12.81 27.65
CA ARG A 25 19.86 11.48 27.30
C ARG A 25 19.80 11.20 25.80
N ARG A 26 19.96 12.21 24.94
CA ARG A 26 20.04 12.01 23.49
C ARG A 26 21.47 11.75 23.07
N HIS A 27 21.65 10.74 22.21
CA HIS A 27 22.93 10.52 21.57
C HIS A 27 23.27 11.69 20.64
N THR A 28 24.54 12.07 20.60
CA THR A 28 25.03 13.08 19.64
C THR A 28 25.06 12.50 18.22
N PRO A 29 25.10 13.34 17.18
CA PRO A 29 25.23 12.86 15.80
C PRO A 29 26.45 11.96 15.58
N GLU A 30 27.59 12.28 16.20
CA GLU A 30 28.82 11.49 16.11
C GLU A 30 28.66 10.11 16.78
N GLN A 31 27.97 10.06 17.93
CA GLN A 31 27.64 8.81 18.60
C GLN A 31 26.73 7.95 17.74
N ILE A 32 25.68 8.55 17.15
CA ILE A 32 24.75 7.84 16.25
C ILE A 32 25.51 7.29 15.04
N GLN A 33 26.34 8.09 14.39
CA GLN A 33 27.12 7.65 13.23
C GLN A 33 27.99 6.44 13.58
N LYS A 34 28.68 6.46 14.74
CA LYS A 34 29.52 5.33 15.14
C LYS A 34 28.71 4.07 15.48
N LEU A 35 27.56 4.25 16.13
CA LEU A 35 26.63 3.16 16.40
C LEU A 35 26.13 2.53 15.09
N GLU A 36 25.77 3.33 14.09
CA GLU A 36 25.36 2.87 12.77
C GLU A 36 26.50 2.19 11.99
N GLU A 37 27.72 2.74 12.02
CA GLU A 37 28.90 2.10 11.43
C GLU A 37 29.17 0.72 12.05
N SER A 38 29.01 0.60 13.36
CA SER A 38 29.12 -0.67 14.07
C SER A 38 28.01 -1.64 13.67
N TYR A 39 26.76 -1.16 13.60
CA TYR A 39 25.60 -1.94 13.18
C TYR A 39 25.76 -2.54 11.78
N LYS A 40 26.31 -1.79 10.83
CA LYS A 40 26.60 -2.28 9.47
C LYS A 40 27.57 -3.47 9.46
N LYS A 41 28.44 -3.60 10.47
CA LYS A 41 29.37 -4.73 10.62
C LYS A 41 28.73 -5.91 11.35
N SER A 42 27.88 -5.61 12.33
CA SER A 42 27.19 -6.61 13.15
C SER A 42 25.92 -6.02 13.76
N ASP A 43 24.77 -6.56 13.41
CA ASP A 43 23.46 -6.14 13.90
C ASP A 43 23.13 -6.65 15.33
N HIS A 44 23.83 -7.71 15.77
CA HIS A 44 23.73 -8.32 17.10
C HIS A 44 25.10 -8.38 17.79
N PRO A 45 25.68 -7.22 18.20
CA PRO A 45 26.95 -7.21 18.91
C PRO A 45 26.83 -7.94 20.25
N ASN A 46 27.87 -8.71 20.59
CA ASN A 46 27.94 -9.38 21.88
C ASN A 46 28.25 -8.38 23.03
N GLU A 47 28.22 -8.87 24.27
CA GLU A 47 28.41 -8.02 25.45
C GLU A 47 29.77 -7.30 25.47
N ILE A 48 30.83 -7.98 25.03
CA ILE A 48 32.19 -7.43 24.98
C ILE A 48 32.24 -6.28 23.96
N GLN A 49 31.66 -6.48 22.77
CA GLN A 49 31.56 -5.46 21.73
C GLN A 49 30.73 -4.26 22.19
N CYS A 50 29.61 -4.49 22.88
CA CYS A 50 28.80 -3.42 23.45
C CYS A 50 29.57 -2.61 24.50
N ALA A 51 30.34 -3.28 25.36
CA ALA A 51 31.13 -2.61 26.39
C ALA A 51 32.29 -1.80 25.80
N GLN A 52 32.96 -2.33 24.77
CA GLN A 52 34.00 -1.61 24.06
C GLN A 52 33.45 -0.35 23.36
N LEU A 53 32.34 -0.49 22.63
CA LEU A 53 31.70 0.63 21.95
C LEU A 53 31.17 1.68 22.95
N GLY A 54 30.66 1.24 24.10
CA GLY A 54 30.27 2.14 25.19
C GLY A 54 31.44 2.98 25.71
N ARG A 55 32.61 2.36 25.94
CA ARG A 55 33.83 3.09 26.34
C ARG A 55 34.27 4.11 25.29
N GLU A 56 34.27 3.74 24.02
CA GLU A 56 34.66 4.63 22.91
C GLU A 56 33.73 5.84 22.78
N LEU A 57 32.44 5.66 23.07
CA LEU A 57 31.42 6.70 22.90
C LEU A 57 31.06 7.45 24.19
N GLY A 58 31.64 7.08 25.33
CA GLY A 58 31.26 7.63 26.64
C GLY A 58 29.82 7.26 27.04
N LEU A 59 29.34 6.09 26.60
CA LEU A 59 27.99 5.58 26.87
C LEU A 59 28.04 4.35 27.78
N GLU A 60 27.01 4.16 28.59
CA GLU A 60 26.86 2.91 29.33
C GLU A 60 26.56 1.75 28.38
N THR A 61 27.11 0.56 28.65
CA THR A 61 26.85 -0.67 27.88
C THR A 61 25.35 -0.94 27.70
N LYS A 62 24.52 -0.59 28.70
CA LYS A 62 23.06 -0.71 28.63
C LYS A 62 22.45 0.22 27.57
N GLN A 63 22.95 1.46 27.44
CA GLN A 63 22.48 2.40 26.41
C GLN A 63 22.81 1.88 25.01
N VAL A 64 24.01 1.34 24.83
CA VAL A 64 24.42 0.71 23.56
C VAL A 64 23.47 -0.46 23.23
N ARG A 65 23.25 -1.39 24.17
CA ARG A 65 22.31 -2.51 23.96
C ARG A 65 20.91 -2.04 23.58
N SER A 66 20.37 -1.07 24.31
CA SER A 66 19.05 -0.48 24.02
C SER A 66 19.01 0.19 22.66
N TRP A 67 20.09 0.87 22.25
CA TRP A 67 20.18 1.46 20.93
C TRP A 67 20.10 0.39 19.83
N PHE A 68 20.87 -0.70 19.93
CA PHE A 68 20.82 -1.80 18.95
C PHE A 68 19.43 -2.44 18.88
N GLN A 69 18.79 -2.68 20.02
CA GLN A 69 17.43 -3.21 20.06
C GLN A 69 16.41 -2.27 19.41
N ASN A 70 16.49 -0.97 19.71
CA ASN A 70 15.61 0.04 19.14
C ASN A 70 15.86 0.20 17.64
N HIS A 71 17.12 0.20 17.21
CA HIS A 71 17.48 0.32 15.81
C HIS A 71 16.92 -0.84 14.98
N ARG A 72 17.08 -2.09 15.44
CA ARG A 72 16.44 -3.26 14.79
C ARG A 72 14.92 -3.10 14.70
N THR A 73 14.30 -2.64 15.78
CA THR A 73 12.85 -2.44 15.83
C THR A 73 12.40 -1.35 14.85
N GLN A 74 13.15 -0.25 14.75
CA GLN A 74 12.88 0.84 13.81
C GLN A 74 13.00 0.36 12.36
N ILE A 75 14.05 -0.39 12.02
CA ILE A 75 14.22 -0.96 10.68
C ILE A 75 13.06 -1.88 10.33
N ARG A 76 12.65 -2.77 11.24
CA ARG A 76 11.49 -3.65 11.02
C ARG A 76 10.20 -2.85 10.77
N ILE A 77 9.93 -1.85 11.61
CA ILE A 77 8.75 -1.00 11.47
C ILE A 77 8.77 -0.25 10.14
N GLU A 78 9.92 0.29 9.74
CA GLU A 78 10.03 1.01 8.48
C GLU A 78 9.83 0.09 7.28
N HIS A 79 10.40 -1.11 7.31
CA HIS A 79 10.15 -2.14 6.30
C HIS A 79 8.66 -2.47 6.19
N GLU A 80 8.00 -2.78 7.29
CA GLU A 80 6.55 -3.08 7.33
C GLU A 80 5.71 -1.91 6.79
N ARG A 81 6.10 -0.66 7.08
CA ARG A 81 5.42 0.54 6.56
C ARG A 81 5.58 0.68 5.05
N LEU A 82 6.79 0.49 4.54
CA LEU A 82 7.08 0.57 3.11
C LEU A 82 6.36 -0.54 2.35
N GLU A 83 6.38 -1.76 2.87
CA GLU A 83 5.64 -2.91 2.34
C GLU A 83 4.14 -2.64 2.33
N ASN A 84 3.57 -2.13 3.43
CA ASN A 84 2.14 -1.80 3.48
C ASN A 84 1.75 -0.71 2.48
N ARG A 85 2.61 0.30 2.29
CA ARG A 85 2.40 1.34 1.27
C ARG A 85 2.41 0.73 -0.13
N PHE A 86 3.38 -0.14 -0.43
CA PHE A 86 3.47 -0.82 -1.70
C PHE A 86 2.23 -1.67 -1.97
N LEU A 87 1.83 -2.53 -1.02
CA LEU A 87 0.64 -3.37 -1.13
C LEU A 87 -0.64 -2.56 -1.33
N ARG A 88 -0.78 -1.40 -0.66
CA ARG A 88 -1.93 -0.50 -0.88
C ARG A 88 -1.96 0.04 -2.30
N TRP A 89 -0.81 0.48 -2.81
CA TRP A 89 -0.70 0.98 -4.17
C TRP A 89 -1.01 -0.11 -5.20
N GLU A 90 -0.44 -1.29 -5.04
CA GLU A 90 -0.71 -2.45 -5.90
C GLU A 90 -2.19 -2.85 -5.85
N ASN A 91 -2.79 -2.87 -4.66
CA ASN A 91 -4.23 -3.15 -4.51
C ASN A 91 -5.09 -2.11 -5.22
N MET A 92 -4.71 -0.84 -5.19
CA MET A 92 -5.40 0.22 -5.94
C MET A 92 -5.25 0.03 -7.45
N SER A 93 -4.05 -0.29 -7.94
CA SER A 93 -3.80 -0.56 -9.36
C SER A 93 -4.63 -1.74 -9.86
N LEU A 94 -4.55 -2.88 -9.16
CA LEU A 94 -5.30 -4.09 -9.51
C LEU A 94 -6.81 -3.85 -9.49
N ARG A 95 -7.33 -3.09 -8.52
CA ARG A 95 -8.76 -2.70 -8.49
C ARG A 95 -9.15 -1.84 -9.70
N ALA A 96 -8.30 -0.91 -10.11
CA ALA A 96 -8.53 -0.07 -11.28
C ALA A 96 -8.51 -0.91 -12.57
N GLU A 97 -7.56 -1.84 -12.71
CA GLU A 97 -7.49 -2.79 -13.83
C GLU A 97 -8.74 -3.68 -13.88
N ILE A 98 -9.15 -4.26 -12.74
CA ILE A 98 -10.38 -5.06 -12.65
C ILE A 98 -11.61 -4.23 -13.04
N MET A 99 -11.69 -2.97 -12.60
CA MET A 99 -12.78 -2.08 -12.96
C MET A 99 -12.82 -1.81 -14.47
N ALA A 100 -11.67 -1.52 -15.08
CA ALA A 100 -11.56 -1.26 -16.51
C ALA A 100 -11.98 -2.48 -17.35
N VAL A 101 -11.52 -3.69 -16.97
CA VAL A 101 -11.91 -4.93 -17.65
C VAL A 101 -13.41 -5.20 -17.50
N ARG A 102 -13.96 -5.03 -16.30
CA ARG A 102 -15.41 -5.20 -16.05
C ARG A 102 -16.25 -4.22 -16.87
N GLU A 103 -15.81 -2.97 -16.96
CA GLU A 103 -16.49 -1.94 -17.72
C GLU A 103 -16.41 -2.22 -19.23
N ALA A 104 -15.27 -2.69 -19.73
CA ALA A 104 -15.14 -3.14 -21.11
C ALA A 104 -16.07 -4.31 -21.43
N LEU A 105 -16.21 -5.29 -20.52
CA LEU A 105 -17.15 -6.41 -20.66
C LEU A 105 -18.62 -5.97 -20.59
N LYS A 106 -18.94 -4.96 -19.78
CA LYS A 106 -20.28 -4.39 -19.69
C LYS A 106 -20.66 -3.59 -20.94
N ASN A 107 -19.70 -2.85 -21.50
CA ASN A 107 -19.88 -2.03 -22.70
C ASN A 107 -19.77 -2.82 -23.99
N SER A 108 -19.19 -4.02 -23.97
CA SER A 108 -19.36 -4.98 -25.06
C SER A 108 -20.82 -5.43 -25.07
N ALA A 109 -21.64 -4.77 -25.89
CA ALA A 109 -23.09 -4.96 -25.89
C ALA A 109 -23.45 -6.45 -25.97
N THR A 110 -24.02 -6.97 -24.88
CA THR A 110 -24.65 -8.28 -24.91
C THR A 110 -25.99 -8.14 -25.60
N CYS A 111 -26.20 -8.85 -26.70
CA CYS A 111 -27.47 -8.83 -27.41
C CYS A 111 -28.59 -9.40 -26.50
N PRO A 112 -29.70 -8.68 -26.26
CA PRO A 112 -30.79 -9.11 -25.38
C PRO A 112 -31.44 -10.44 -25.79
N ASN A 113 -31.28 -10.88 -27.04
CA ASN A 113 -31.86 -12.11 -27.56
C ASN A 113 -30.83 -13.24 -27.78
N CYS A 114 -29.52 -12.97 -27.63
CA CYS A 114 -28.46 -13.94 -27.95
C CYS A 114 -27.46 -14.20 -26.82
N LEU A 115 -27.49 -13.44 -25.71
CA LEU A 115 -26.53 -13.53 -24.59
C LEU A 115 -25.03 -13.44 -24.99
N GLY A 116 -24.72 -13.08 -26.24
CA GLY A 116 -23.38 -13.04 -26.82
C GLY A 116 -22.88 -11.62 -27.15
N VAL A 117 -21.59 -11.53 -27.49
CA VAL A 117 -20.85 -10.29 -27.76
C VAL A 117 -21.32 -9.61 -29.05
N ALA A 118 -21.32 -8.28 -29.08
CA ALA A 118 -21.87 -7.43 -30.14
C ALA A 118 -21.49 -7.80 -31.59
N LYS A 119 -20.31 -8.39 -31.81
CA LYS A 119 -19.84 -8.79 -33.15
C LYS A 119 -20.65 -9.95 -33.72
N ASP A 120 -21.07 -10.90 -32.88
CA ASP A 120 -21.88 -12.05 -33.29
C ASP A 120 -23.35 -11.67 -33.56
N CYS A 121 -23.78 -10.48 -33.12
CA CYS A 121 -25.15 -9.99 -33.31
C CYS A 121 -25.41 -9.49 -34.73
N ILE A 122 -24.41 -8.85 -35.37
CA ILE A 122 -24.55 -8.34 -36.74
C ILE A 122 -24.66 -9.54 -37.71
N ASP A 123 -23.76 -10.50 -37.58
CA ASP A 123 -23.73 -11.71 -38.42
C ASP A 123 -25.01 -12.55 -38.25
N GLN A 124 -25.53 -12.69 -37.03
CA GLN A 124 -26.78 -13.42 -36.76
C GLN A 124 -28.02 -12.72 -37.33
N GLN A 125 -28.05 -11.38 -37.34
CA GLN A 125 -29.18 -10.62 -37.89
C GLN A 125 -29.25 -10.76 -39.42
N GLU A 126 -28.10 -10.75 -40.10
CA GLU A 126 -28.03 -11.00 -41.55
C GLU A 126 -28.45 -12.41 -41.90
N LEU A 127 -27.97 -13.42 -41.16
CA LEU A 127 -28.35 -14.82 -41.36
C LEU A 127 -29.86 -15.05 -41.17
N ASN A 128 -30.48 -14.39 -40.20
CA ASN A 128 -31.92 -14.47 -39.97
C ASN A 128 -32.73 -13.82 -41.10
N ARG A 129 -32.27 -12.67 -41.63
CA ARG A 129 -32.89 -12.03 -42.80
C ARG A 129 -32.82 -12.93 -44.03
N GLU A 130 -31.67 -13.54 -44.26
CA GLU A 130 -31.48 -14.43 -45.41
C GLU A 130 -32.33 -15.70 -45.27
N ASN A 131 -32.42 -16.29 -44.06
CA ASN A 131 -33.33 -17.40 -43.80
C ASN A 131 -34.80 -17.05 -44.03
N ALA A 132 -35.23 -15.84 -43.65
CA ALA A 132 -36.60 -15.39 -43.91
C ALA A 132 -36.85 -15.24 -45.42
N ARG A 133 -35.88 -14.71 -46.16
CA ARG A 133 -35.93 -14.59 -47.63
C ARG A 133 -36.01 -15.96 -48.30
N LEU A 134 -35.16 -16.90 -47.89
CA LEU A 134 -35.13 -18.27 -48.41
C LEU A 134 -36.43 -19.02 -48.07
N LYS A 135 -36.97 -18.87 -46.84
CA LYS A 135 -38.26 -19.46 -46.46
C LYS A 135 -39.43 -18.89 -47.25
N ALA A 136 -39.45 -17.58 -47.50
CA ALA A 136 -40.48 -16.95 -48.34
C ALA A 136 -40.40 -17.45 -49.79
N GLY A 137 -39.18 -17.56 -50.33
CA GLY A 137 -38.95 -18.14 -51.65
C GLY A 137 -39.38 -19.61 -51.74
N LEU A 138 -39.07 -20.41 -50.71
CA LEU A 138 -39.50 -21.80 -50.63
C LEU A 138 -41.01 -21.93 -50.54
N LEU A 139 -41.67 -21.10 -49.72
CA LEU A 139 -43.12 -21.08 -49.62
C LEU A 139 -43.76 -20.72 -50.96
N HIS A 140 -43.25 -19.70 -51.64
CA HIS A 140 -43.70 -19.28 -52.96
C HIS A 140 -43.53 -20.40 -54.00
N CYS A 141 -42.36 -21.05 -54.07
CA CYS A 141 -42.15 -22.18 -54.98
C CYS A 141 -43.06 -23.36 -54.64
N THR A 142 -43.28 -23.65 -53.36
CA THR A 142 -44.16 -24.75 -52.91
C THR A 142 -45.62 -24.49 -53.28
N THR A 143 -46.08 -23.24 -53.16
CA THR A 143 -47.43 -22.86 -53.60
C THR A 143 -47.58 -22.93 -55.12
N SER A 144 -46.57 -22.49 -55.89
CA SER A 144 -46.60 -22.59 -57.36
C SER A 144 -46.55 -24.03 -57.89
N ILE A 145 -46.01 -24.99 -57.13
CA ILE A 145 -45.98 -26.41 -57.50
C ILE A 145 -47.33 -27.11 -57.22
N GLN A 146 -48.16 -26.57 -56.32
CA GLN A 146 -49.49 -27.13 -55.98
C GLN A 146 -50.61 -26.65 -56.91
N ASP A 147 -50.34 -25.66 -57.77
CA ASP A 147 -51.31 -25.07 -58.72
C ASP A 147 -51.13 -25.58 -60.17
N GLU A 148 -50.26 -26.56 -60.43
CA GLU A 148 -50.18 -27.24 -61.73
C GLU A 148 -51.11 -28.48 -61.74
N PRO A 149 -52.07 -28.58 -62.67
CA PRO A 149 -53.16 -29.58 -62.67
C PRO A 149 -52.74 -31.03 -62.96
#